data_AF-A0A9E3SPU0-F1
#
_entry.id   AF-A0A9E3SPU0-F1
#
_cell.length_a   1.000
_cell.length_b   1.000
_cell.length_c   1.000
_cell.angle_alpha   90.00
_cell.angle_beta   90.00
_cell.angle_gamma   90.00
#
_symmetry.space_group_name_H-M   'P 1'
#
loop_
_entity.id
_entity.type
_entity.pdbx_description
1 polymer ?
#
loop_
_entity_poly.entity_id
_entity_poly.type
_entity_poly.pdbx_seq_one_letter_code
_entity_poly.pdbx_strand_id
1 'polypeptide(L)'
;MDAEGKDAPARAVSWIDVGEEGEGQRIDNYLVARLKGVPKSHVYRILRSGEVRVNSGRVAASHRLAAGDRIRVPPIRLAAREAGEAPAPALELPVLYE
;
A
#
# COMPACT_ATOMS: atom_id res chain seq x y z
N MET A 1 -36.77 5.17 13.18
CA MET A 1 -36.25 6.41 13.80
C MET A 1 -34.77 6.21 13.94
N ASP A 2 -34.14 6.59 12.85
CA ASP A 2 -32.93 6.01 12.29
C ASP A 2 -31.75 6.84 12.75
N ALA A 3 -30.74 6.17 13.30
CA ALA A 3 -29.44 6.76 13.58
C ALA A 3 -28.36 5.68 13.49
N GLU A 4 -28.21 5.06 12.32
CA GLU A 4 -27.00 4.33 11.98
C GLU A 4 -25.88 5.34 11.72
N GLY A 5 -25.05 5.56 12.73
CA GLY A 5 -23.75 6.20 12.56
C GLY A 5 -22.90 5.36 11.62
N LYS A 6 -22.72 5.81 10.38
CA LYS A 6 -21.79 5.23 9.42
C LYS A 6 -20.35 5.53 9.85
N ASP A 7 -19.80 4.69 10.71
CA ASP A 7 -18.34 4.57 10.86
C ASP A 7 -17.75 4.13 9.52
N ALA A 8 -17.11 5.07 8.83
CA ALA A 8 -16.34 4.76 7.62
C ALA A 8 -15.25 3.74 7.98
N PRO A 9 -15.00 2.68 7.19
CA PRO A 9 -13.95 1.73 7.51
C PRO A 9 -12.60 2.46 7.44
N ALA A 10 -12.03 2.74 8.60
CA ALA A 10 -10.72 3.33 8.73
C ALA A 10 -9.68 2.36 8.13
N ARG A 11 -9.17 2.71 6.96
CA ARG A 11 -7.73 2.64 6.62
C ARG A 11 -6.98 1.40 7.17
N ALA A 12 -7.43 0.20 6.81
CA ALA A 12 -6.76 -1.02 7.26
C ALA A 12 -5.33 -1.08 6.70
N VAL A 13 -4.35 -1.27 7.58
CA VAL A 13 -2.95 -1.48 7.21
C VAL A 13 -2.80 -2.90 6.67
N SER A 14 -2.05 -3.06 5.58
CA SER A 14 -1.77 -4.37 4.99
C SER A 14 -0.35 -4.84 5.30
N TRP A 15 -0.15 -6.14 5.33
CA TRP A 15 1.15 -6.78 5.51
C TRP A 15 1.48 -7.62 4.28
N ILE A 16 2.75 -7.58 3.87
CA ILE A 16 3.29 -8.40 2.78
C ILE A 16 4.45 -9.21 3.37
N ASP A 17 4.32 -10.53 3.40
CA ASP A 17 5.42 -11.44 3.70
C ASP A 17 6.30 -11.58 2.44
N VAL A 18 7.61 -11.59 2.64
CA VAL A 18 8.61 -11.75 1.58
C VAL A 18 9.04 -13.22 1.51
N GLY A 19 8.77 -13.87 0.38
CA GLY A 19 9.26 -15.22 0.08
C GLY A 19 10.68 -15.21 -0.48
N GLU A 20 11.20 -16.40 -0.82
CA GLU A 20 12.51 -16.56 -1.47
C GLU A 20 12.63 -15.77 -2.77
N GLU A 21 11.51 -15.59 -3.49
CA GLU A 21 11.51 -14.81 -4.73
C GLU A 21 11.92 -13.35 -4.48
N GLY A 22 11.68 -12.82 -3.29
CA GLY A 22 12.01 -11.46 -2.89
C GLY A 22 13.40 -11.28 -2.31
N GLU A 23 14.12 -12.36 -2.03
CA GLU A 23 15.43 -12.29 -1.37
C GLU A 23 16.46 -11.53 -2.24
N GLY A 24 17.23 -10.64 -1.60
CA GLY A 24 18.25 -9.83 -2.26
C GLY A 24 17.71 -8.71 -3.14
N GLN A 25 16.40 -8.67 -3.41
CA GLN A 25 15.75 -7.61 -4.15
C GLN A 25 15.70 -6.33 -3.32
N ARG A 26 15.81 -5.18 -4.00
CA ARG A 26 15.58 -3.90 -3.36
C ARG A 26 14.10 -3.73 -3.05
N ILE A 27 13.77 -3.20 -1.87
CA ILE A 27 12.39 -2.98 -1.44
C ILE A 27 11.60 -2.09 -2.40
N ASP A 28 12.22 -1.06 -2.99
CA ASP A 28 11.55 -0.20 -3.95
C ASP A 28 11.11 -0.96 -5.20
N ASN A 29 12.02 -1.76 -5.78
CA ASN A 29 11.71 -2.62 -6.92
C ASN A 29 10.65 -3.67 -6.57
N TYR A 30 10.77 -4.31 -5.41
CA TYR A 30 9.82 -5.31 -4.93
C TYR A 30 8.41 -4.71 -4.79
N LEU A 31 8.29 -3.54 -4.16
CA LEU A 31 7.02 -2.84 -4.01
C LEU A 31 6.47 -2.32 -5.33
N VAL A 32 7.30 -1.79 -6.24
CA VAL A 32 6.83 -1.37 -7.56
C VAL A 32 6.25 -2.56 -8.35
N ALA A 33 6.85 -3.74 -8.24
CA ALA A 33 6.35 -4.96 -8.88
C ALA A 33 5.05 -5.46 -8.25
N ARG A 34 4.94 -5.40 -6.92
CA ARG A 34 3.78 -5.91 -6.16
C ARG A 34 2.60 -4.95 -6.16
N LEU A 35 2.86 -3.65 -6.09
CA LEU A 35 1.87 -2.57 -6.04
C LEU A 35 1.50 -2.09 -7.46
N LYS A 36 0.89 -3.00 -8.24
CA LYS A 36 0.47 -2.69 -9.61
C LYS A 36 -0.50 -1.51 -9.64
N GLY A 37 -0.32 -0.62 -10.61
CA GLY A 37 -1.12 0.61 -10.75
C GLY A 37 -0.69 1.78 -9.87
N VAL A 38 0.26 1.59 -8.94
CA VAL A 38 0.82 2.68 -8.13
C VAL A 38 2.00 3.32 -8.88
N PRO A 39 2.00 4.65 -9.11
CA PRO A 39 3.14 5.33 -9.73
C PRO A 39 4.41 5.18 -8.89
N LYS A 40 5.57 4.99 -9.52
CA LYS A 40 6.87 4.88 -8.84
C LYS A 40 7.11 6.04 -7.87
N SER A 41 6.78 7.26 -8.27
CA SER A 41 6.91 8.47 -7.42
C SER A 41 6.12 8.35 -6.11
N HIS A 42 4.95 7.73 -6.15
CA HIS A 42 4.13 7.48 -4.96
C HIS A 42 4.77 6.41 -4.07
N VAL A 43 5.29 5.32 -4.64
CA VAL A 43 6.02 4.29 -3.87
C VAL A 43 7.23 4.91 -3.15
N TYR A 44 8.00 5.75 -3.84
CA TYR A 44 9.11 6.47 -3.22
C TYR A 44 8.66 7.45 -2.13
N ARG A 45 7.50 8.10 -2.29
CA ARG A 45 6.95 9.01 -1.27
C ARG A 45 6.61 8.25 0.02
N ILE A 46 5.89 7.13 -0.07
CA ILE A 46 5.49 6.34 1.12
C ILE A 46 6.67 5.65 1.80
N LEU A 47 7.72 5.30 1.05
CA LEU A 47 8.98 4.80 1.61
C LEU A 47 9.74 5.90 2.36
N ARG A 48 9.90 7.09 1.76
CA ARG A 48 10.61 8.21 2.40
C ARG A 48 9.86 8.80 3.59
N SER A 49 8.53 8.91 3.52
CA SER A 49 7.71 9.31 4.68
C SER A 49 7.80 8.30 5.82
N GLY A 50 8.14 7.03 5.51
CA GLY A 50 8.25 5.93 6.47
C GLY A 50 6.91 5.36 6.88
N GLU A 51 5.90 5.56 6.03
CA GLU A 51 4.62 4.86 6.14
C GLU A 51 4.81 3.36 5.91
N VAL A 52 5.76 3.00 5.03
CA VAL A 52 6.22 1.62 4.82
C VAL A 52 7.30 1.26 5.83
N ARG A 53 7.16 0.10 6.47
CA ARG A 53 8.12 -0.44 7.46
C ARG A 53 8.44 -1.90 7.17
N VAL A 54 9.67 -2.34 7.45
CA VAL A 54 10.08 -3.74 7.36
C VAL A 54 10.42 -4.21 8.77
N ASN A 55 9.80 -5.29 9.23
CA ASN A 55 10.02 -5.84 10.58
C ASN A 55 9.90 -4.75 11.68
N SER A 56 8.92 -3.85 11.53
CA SER A 56 8.69 -2.67 12.38
C SER A 56 9.76 -1.56 12.33
N GLY A 57 10.80 -1.70 11.50
CA GLY A 57 11.85 -0.71 11.27
C GLY A 57 11.62 0.18 10.05
N ARG A 58 12.17 1.41 10.09
CA ARG A 58 12.28 2.29 8.91
C ARG A 58 13.46 1.83 8.06
N VAL A 59 13.24 1.66 6.76
CA VAL A 59 14.29 1.24 5.81
C VAL A 59 14.47 2.23 4.68
N ALA A 60 15.68 2.27 4.11
CA ALA A 60 15.95 3.02 2.90
C ALA A 60 15.35 2.33 1.67
N ALA A 61 15.05 3.08 0.62
CA ALA A 61 14.52 2.51 -0.63
C ALA A 61 15.50 1.50 -1.30
N SER A 62 16.80 1.63 -1.04
CA SER A 62 17.84 0.70 -1.51
C SER A 62 18.03 -0.54 -0.63
N HIS A 63 17.28 -0.66 0.47
CA HIS A 63 17.35 -1.81 1.36
C HIS A 63 17.03 -3.09 0.60
N ARG A 64 17.86 -4.13 0.79
CA ARG A 64 17.67 -5.45 0.21
C ARG A 64 16.88 -6.30 1.19
N LEU A 65 15.81 -6.92 0.70
CA LEU A 65 14.94 -7.78 1.48
C LEU A 65 15.59 -9.14 1.71
N ALA A 66 15.26 -9.76 2.84
CA ALA A 66 15.55 -11.15 3.13
C ALA A 66 14.25 -11.98 3.04
N ALA A 67 14.39 -13.26 2.73
CA ALA A 67 13.27 -14.19 2.85
C ALA A 67 12.78 -14.23 4.32
N GLY A 68 11.46 -14.16 4.52
CA GLY A 68 10.83 -14.06 5.83
C GLY A 68 10.61 -12.64 6.35
N ASP A 69 11.06 -11.61 5.63
CA ASP A 69 10.76 -10.21 6.00
C ASP A 69 9.26 -9.91 5.93
N ARG A 70 8.79 -9.07 6.87
CA ARG A 70 7.42 -8.56 6.89
C ARG A 70 7.35 -7.08 6.60
N ILE A 71 6.68 -6.73 5.51
CA ILE A 71 6.52 -5.35 5.07
C ILE A 71 5.13 -4.83 5.44
N ARG A 72 5.08 -3.79 6.25
CA ARG A 72 3.87 -3.01 6.55
C ARG A 72 3.63 -1.99 5.45
N VAL A 73 2.44 -1.98 4.88
CA VAL A 73 2.04 -1.06 3.81
C VAL A 73 0.77 -0.31 4.22
N PRO A 74 0.71 1.03 4.05
CA PRO A 74 -0.53 1.77 4.30
C PRO A 74 -1.65 1.35 3.34
N PRO A 75 -2.91 1.67 3.63
CA PRO A 75 -4.03 1.43 2.70
C PRO A 75 -3.85 2.26 1.43
N ILE A 76 -3.27 1.63 0.41
CA ILE A 76 -3.19 2.15 -0.94
C ILE A 76 -4.14 1.33 -1.81
N ARG A 77 -4.89 1.99 -2.69
CA ARG A 77 -5.71 1.30 -3.70
C ARG A 77 -4.78 0.56 -4.64
N LEU A 78 -4.56 -0.72 -4.35
CA LEU A 78 -3.82 -1.62 -5.21
C LEU A 78 -4.75 -2.00 -6.37
N ALA A 79 -4.25 -1.95 -7.60
CA ALA A 79 -4.95 -2.63 -8.68
C ALA A 79 -4.85 -4.12 -8.39
N ALA A 80 -5.90 -4.67 -7.78
CA ALA A 80 -5.94 -6.03 -7.27
C ALA A 80 -5.54 -7.03 -8.37
N ARG A 81 -4.61 -7.93 -8.07
CA ARG A 81 -4.77 -9.30 -8.51
C ARG A 81 -5.41 -10.03 -7.34
N GLU A 82 -6.59 -10.56 -7.63
CA GLU A 82 -7.55 -11.26 -6.79
C GLU A 82 -6.94 -11.99 -5.59
N ALA A 83 -7.30 -11.51 -4.40
CA ALA A 83 -7.72 -12.31 -3.26
C ALA A 83 -8.58 -11.40 -2.36
N GLY A 84 -9.90 -11.46 -2.56
CA GLY A 84 -10.91 -10.95 -1.63
C GLY A 84 -11.31 -9.48 -1.76
N GLU A 85 -12.48 -9.28 -2.40
CA GLU A 85 -13.47 -8.21 -2.21
C GLU A 85 -13.09 -6.72 -2.38
N ALA A 86 -13.75 -6.09 -3.35
CA ALA A 86 -13.69 -4.69 -3.77
C ALA A 86 -14.69 -3.79 -2.97
N PRO A 87 -15.02 -2.53 -3.37
CA PRO A 87 -14.35 -1.56 -4.24
C PRO A 87 -14.12 -0.21 -3.51
N ALA A 88 -13.42 0.71 -4.16
CA ALA A 88 -13.21 2.06 -3.64
C ALA A 88 -14.21 3.07 -4.26
N PRO A 89 -14.81 4.00 -3.50
CA PRO A 89 -15.80 4.92 -4.07
C PRO A 89 -15.13 5.95 -4.98
N ALA A 90 -15.88 6.31 -6.02
CA ALA A 90 -15.59 7.37 -6.96
C ALA A 90 -15.58 8.72 -6.23
N LEU A 91 -14.56 9.54 -6.47
CA LEU A 91 -14.55 10.93 -6.05
C LEU A 91 -15.44 11.70 -7.01
N GLU A 92 -16.64 12.08 -6.58
CA GLU A 92 -17.43 13.10 -7.27
C GLU A 92 -16.77 14.46 -7.01
N LEU A 93 -16.12 15.01 -8.03
CA LEU A 93 -15.74 16.42 -8.05
C LEU A 93 -16.97 17.21 -8.49
N PRO A 94 -17.48 18.17 -7.71
CA PRO A 94 -18.55 19.03 -8.16
C PRO A 94 -18.03 19.88 -9.33
N VAL A 95 -18.64 19.71 -10.49
CA VAL A 95 -18.38 20.54 -11.66
C VAL A 95 -18.91 21.94 -11.35
N LEU A 96 -18.01 22.91 -11.33
CA LEU A 96 -18.37 24.33 -11.32
C LEU A 96 -18.66 24.74 -12.77
N TYR A 97 -19.92 25.10 -13.06
CA TYR A 97 -20.26 25.90 -14.23
C TYR A 97 -20.99 27.17 -13.79
N GLU A 98 -20.47 28.27 -14.34
CA GLU A 98 -20.91 29.67 -14.51
C GLU A 98 -22.25 30.13 -13.92
#